data_AF-A0A3M7RYN7-F1
#
_entry.id   AF-A0A3M7RYN7-F1
#
_cell.length_a   1.000
_cell.length_b   1.000
_cell.length_c   1.000
_cell.angle_alpha   90.00
_cell.angle_beta   90.00
_cell.angle_gamma   90.00
#
_symmetry.space_group_name_H-M   'P 1'
#
loop_
_entity.id
_entity.type
_entity.pdbx_description
1 polymer ?
#
loop_
_entity_poly.entity_id
_entity_poly.type
_entity_poly.pdbx_seq_one_letter_code
_entity_poly.pdbx_strand_id
1 'polypeptide(L)'
;MGSLGGHLLPGTFFIVFAFWWGFVTAIRFVQSRRNAKKSYKSSVTMPCLFLPCVTLRKAPIESYLKAVLAFIALVIEIYTGYSISYITLDELNKLNMPSMESHGDHGHKRAADMMDHQKLYKHYNIAYGNVQHVTMYSAFIIGAIVEIMVHHGVDLPKKIEYAMGIMAFSVEAFLFAFHLHGRDPLDVHVHVLLVYAIFGCVIFACLEAYNPRQILYTYGRILFTILQGTWFYQVGFMLYPPTDNPALHWDLSKHANIMIATVCYCWHVILIIVALFFQFWFVKRVMNGSRYSILNCVDDECFGDRREMKFLALDTSDSDDSTFEHTVTKQKKKDSTGNFVITDDNV
;
A
#
# COMPACT_ATOMS: atom_id res chain seq x y z
N MET A 1 8.31 13.87 -17.97
CA MET A 1 7.14 14.75 -17.71
C MET A 1 5.99 13.87 -17.26
N GLY A 2 5.15 14.34 -16.33
CA GLY A 2 3.97 13.59 -15.90
C GLY A 2 2.94 13.45 -17.00
N SER A 3 2.00 12.53 -16.84
CA SER A 3 0.83 12.37 -17.71
C SER A 3 -0.40 12.12 -16.86
N LEU A 4 -1.60 12.32 -17.44
CA LEU A 4 -2.85 11.96 -16.76
C LEU A 4 -2.83 10.48 -16.34
N GLY A 5 -2.47 9.57 -17.25
CA GLY A 5 -2.36 8.14 -16.96
C GLY A 5 -1.36 7.83 -15.85
N GLY A 6 -0.24 8.54 -15.82
CA GLY A 6 0.79 8.41 -14.78
C GLY A 6 0.32 8.81 -13.37
N HIS A 7 -0.75 9.59 -13.25
CA HIS A 7 -1.37 9.93 -11.96
C HIS A 7 -2.55 9.01 -11.62
N LEU A 8 -3.42 8.74 -12.59
CA LEU A 8 -4.62 7.93 -12.38
C LEU A 8 -4.30 6.48 -12.02
N LEU A 9 -3.27 5.90 -12.64
CA LEU A 9 -2.88 4.51 -12.42
C LEU A 9 -2.43 4.25 -10.98
N PRO A 10 -1.41 4.94 -10.42
CA PRO A 10 -1.06 4.78 -9.00
C PRO A 10 -2.22 5.14 -8.09
N GLY A 11 -2.98 6.20 -8.41
CA GLY A 11 -4.17 6.60 -7.65
C GLY A 11 -5.20 5.48 -7.50
N THR A 12 -5.43 4.71 -8.57
CA THR A 12 -6.36 3.57 -8.58
C THR A 12 -5.90 2.48 -7.61
N PHE A 13 -4.62 2.12 -7.64
CA PHE A 13 -4.08 1.08 -6.76
C PHE A 13 -4.22 1.46 -5.29
N PHE A 14 -3.85 2.70 -4.93
CA PHE A 14 -4.00 3.19 -3.56
C PHE A 14 -5.45 3.12 -3.07
N ILE A 15 -6.42 3.55 -3.90
CA ILE A 15 -7.84 3.50 -3.55
C ILE A 15 -8.32 2.06 -3.38
N VAL A 16 -8.04 1.17 -4.34
CA VAL A 16 -8.53 -0.22 -4.33
C VAL A 16 -7.98 -0.99 -3.13
N PHE A 17 -6.67 -0.94 -2.91
CA PHE A 17 -6.06 -1.63 -1.77
C PHE A 17 -6.53 -1.05 -0.43
N ALA A 18 -6.60 0.27 -0.29
CA ALA A 18 -7.01 0.87 0.98
C ALA A 18 -8.49 0.66 1.30
N PHE A 19 -9.36 0.70 0.28
CA PHE A 19 -10.76 0.34 0.43
C PHE A 19 -10.91 -1.11 0.90
N TRP A 20 -10.19 -2.04 0.26
CA TRP A 20 -10.13 -3.43 0.66
C TRP A 20 -9.68 -3.62 2.12
N TRP A 21 -8.59 -2.96 2.51
CA TRP A 21 -8.09 -2.97 3.89
C TRP A 21 -9.12 -2.45 4.89
N GLY A 22 -9.85 -1.38 4.56
CA GLY A 22 -10.94 -0.83 5.39
C GLY A 22 -12.04 -1.83 5.69
N PHE A 23 -12.50 -2.56 4.66
CA PHE A 23 -13.55 -3.58 4.83
C PHE A 23 -13.08 -4.74 5.70
N VAL A 24 -11.93 -5.34 5.40
CA VAL A 24 -11.42 -6.48 6.18
C VAL A 24 -11.13 -6.07 7.63
N THR A 25 -10.55 -4.88 7.83
CA THR A 25 -10.26 -4.35 9.17
C THR A 25 -11.52 -4.16 10.00
N ALA A 26 -12.58 -3.59 9.41
CA ALA A 26 -13.87 -3.43 10.08
C ALA A 26 -14.47 -4.79 10.50
N ILE A 27 -14.47 -5.78 9.60
CA ILE A 27 -15.01 -7.11 9.85
C ILE A 27 -14.28 -7.77 11.02
N ARG A 28 -12.94 -7.82 10.96
CA ARG A 28 -12.10 -8.42 11.99
C ARG A 28 -12.28 -7.74 13.35
N PHE A 29 -12.45 -6.43 13.35
CA PHE A 29 -12.70 -5.70 14.60
C PHE A 29 -14.07 -6.02 15.19
N VAL A 30 -15.14 -5.97 14.40
CA VAL A 30 -16.49 -6.30 14.87
C VAL A 30 -16.55 -7.73 15.40
N GLN A 31 -15.85 -8.68 14.76
CA GLN A 31 -15.71 -10.05 15.26
C GLN A 31 -14.98 -10.13 16.60
N SER A 32 -13.84 -9.44 16.73
CA SER A 32 -13.09 -9.43 18.00
C SER A 32 -13.92 -8.87 19.16
N ARG A 33 -14.84 -7.93 18.90
CA ARG A 33 -15.75 -7.38 19.93
C ARG A 33 -16.86 -8.34 20.34
N ARG A 34 -17.14 -9.38 19.57
CA ARG A 34 -18.19 -10.37 19.84
C ARG A 34 -17.64 -11.66 20.43
N ASN A 35 -16.45 -12.06 20.01
CA ASN A 35 -15.77 -13.22 20.55
C ASN A 35 -14.91 -12.81 21.75
N ALA A 36 -15.38 -13.06 22.97
CA ALA A 36 -14.66 -12.74 24.20
C ALA A 36 -13.24 -13.34 24.28
N LYS A 37 -12.96 -14.39 23.49
CA LYS A 37 -11.66 -15.05 23.41
C LYS A 37 -10.70 -14.44 22.36
N LYS A 38 -11.15 -13.57 21.45
CA LYS A 38 -10.33 -13.03 20.35
C LYS A 38 -10.13 -11.51 20.49
N SER A 39 -8.88 -11.06 20.55
CA SER A 39 -8.53 -9.63 20.51
C SER A 39 -8.19 -9.18 19.10
N TYR A 40 -8.59 -7.97 18.70
CA TYR A 40 -8.20 -7.40 17.41
C TYR A 40 -6.67 -7.27 17.34
N LYS A 41 -6.11 -7.65 16.20
CA LYS A 41 -4.71 -7.46 15.86
C LYS A 41 -4.61 -7.19 14.37
N SER A 42 -4.02 -6.06 14.01
CA SER A 42 -3.76 -5.73 12.62
C SER A 42 -2.81 -6.72 11.97
N SER A 43 -2.86 -6.76 10.64
CA SER A 43 -1.96 -7.53 9.79
C SER A 43 -1.71 -6.71 8.54
N VAL A 44 -0.50 -6.83 7.96
CA VAL A 44 -0.12 -6.11 6.75
C VAL A 44 -0.74 -6.75 5.51
N THR A 45 -0.94 -8.07 5.54
CA THR A 45 -1.53 -8.84 4.44
C THR A 45 -2.93 -9.32 4.83
N MET A 46 -3.94 -8.95 4.05
CA MET A 46 -5.32 -9.33 4.34
C MET A 46 -5.82 -10.41 3.37
N PRO A 47 -6.34 -11.55 3.86
CA PRO A 47 -6.84 -12.62 2.99
C PRO A 47 -8.11 -12.18 2.26
N CYS A 48 -8.22 -12.54 0.98
CA CYS A 48 -9.36 -12.18 0.14
C CYS A 48 -10.62 -12.99 0.48
N LEU A 49 -11.46 -12.45 1.36
CA LEU A 49 -12.66 -13.11 1.90
C LEU A 49 -13.71 -13.47 0.84
N PHE A 50 -13.74 -12.76 -0.30
CA PHE A 50 -14.77 -12.95 -1.33
C PHE A 50 -14.47 -14.06 -2.33
N LEU A 51 -13.30 -14.72 -2.25
CA LEU A 51 -12.97 -15.79 -3.18
C LEU A 51 -13.75 -17.07 -2.88
N PRO A 52 -14.12 -17.87 -3.90
CA PRO A 52 -14.94 -19.06 -3.72
C PRO A 52 -14.20 -20.22 -3.03
N CYS A 53 -12.87 -20.28 -3.16
CA CYS A 53 -12.06 -21.39 -2.66
C CYS A 53 -11.32 -21.03 -1.36
N VAL A 54 -11.40 -21.90 -0.34
CA VAL A 54 -10.72 -21.74 0.96
C VAL A 54 -9.20 -21.62 0.80
N THR A 55 -8.60 -22.37 -0.12
CA THR A 55 -7.15 -22.30 -0.43
C THR A 55 -6.77 -20.92 -0.95
N LEU A 56 -7.61 -20.33 -1.82
CA LEU A 56 -7.39 -18.98 -2.35
C LEU A 56 -7.62 -17.91 -1.28
N ARG A 57 -8.61 -18.08 -0.40
CA ARG A 57 -8.79 -17.18 0.75
C ARG A 57 -7.56 -17.15 1.64
N LYS A 58 -6.90 -18.30 1.84
CA LYS A 58 -5.68 -18.41 2.66
C LYS A 58 -4.44 -17.85 1.98
N ALA A 59 -4.40 -17.75 0.66
CA ALA A 59 -3.23 -17.27 -0.07
C ALA A 59 -3.00 -15.76 0.11
N PRO A 60 -1.75 -15.26 0.12
CA PRO A 60 -1.40 -13.85 0.23
C PRO A 60 -1.58 -13.16 -1.13
N ILE A 61 -2.80 -13.22 -1.68
CA ILE A 61 -3.13 -12.73 -3.02
C ILE A 61 -2.80 -11.26 -3.17
N GLU A 62 -3.01 -10.48 -2.12
CA GLU A 62 -2.63 -9.08 -2.08
C GLU A 62 -1.12 -8.88 -2.34
N SER A 63 -0.26 -9.63 -1.64
CA SER A 63 1.19 -9.56 -1.81
C SER A 63 1.63 -10.03 -3.20
N TYR A 64 0.99 -11.07 -3.75
CA TYR A 64 1.22 -11.49 -5.14
C TYR A 64 0.84 -10.41 -6.14
N LEU A 65 -0.34 -9.78 -5.97
CA LEU A 65 -0.78 -8.70 -6.85
C LEU A 65 0.17 -7.49 -6.76
N LYS A 66 0.57 -7.08 -5.55
CA LYS A 66 1.58 -6.02 -5.36
C LYS A 66 2.87 -6.34 -6.10
N ALA A 67 3.42 -7.54 -5.92
CA ALA A 67 4.67 -7.96 -6.54
C ALA A 67 4.58 -7.96 -8.08
N VAL A 68 3.53 -8.57 -8.64
CA VAL A 68 3.34 -8.67 -10.10
C VAL A 68 3.10 -7.30 -10.72
N LEU A 69 2.22 -6.48 -10.13
CA LEU A 69 1.89 -5.15 -10.66
C LEU A 69 3.10 -4.21 -10.58
N ALA A 70 3.81 -4.20 -9.45
CA ALA A 70 5.01 -3.38 -9.30
C ALA A 70 6.13 -3.85 -10.24
N PHE A 71 6.26 -5.15 -10.49
CA PHE A 71 7.22 -5.68 -11.46
C PHE A 71 6.88 -5.25 -12.90
N ILE A 72 5.61 -5.35 -13.31
CA ILE A 72 5.16 -4.87 -14.62
C ILE A 72 5.46 -3.37 -14.76
N ALA A 73 5.13 -2.57 -13.75
CA ALA A 73 5.41 -1.13 -13.74
C ALA A 73 6.91 -0.84 -13.85
N LEU A 74 7.75 -1.58 -13.12
CA LEU A 74 9.21 -1.47 -13.21
C LEU A 74 9.74 -1.77 -14.62
N VAL A 75 9.25 -2.83 -15.27
CA VAL A 75 9.65 -3.17 -16.65
C VAL A 75 9.22 -2.07 -17.63
N ILE A 76 8.01 -1.53 -17.49
CA ILE A 76 7.50 -0.44 -18.32
C ILE A 76 8.37 0.82 -18.15
N GLU A 77 8.72 1.19 -16.91
CA GLU A 77 9.56 2.36 -16.65
C GLU A 77 10.97 2.19 -17.19
N ILE A 78 11.56 1.00 -17.09
CA ILE A 78 12.86 0.71 -17.69
C ILE A 78 12.78 0.81 -19.21
N TYR A 79 11.74 0.25 -19.83
CA TYR A 79 11.57 0.27 -21.28
C TYR A 79 11.35 1.70 -21.82
N THR A 80 10.55 2.50 -21.13
CA THR A 80 10.21 3.88 -21.51
C THR A 80 11.24 4.92 -21.07
N GLY A 81 12.12 4.57 -20.13
CA GLY A 81 13.12 5.47 -19.55
C GLY A 81 14.32 5.79 -20.43
N TYR A 82 14.50 5.08 -21.55
CA TYR A 82 15.53 5.35 -22.53
C TYR A 82 14.98 6.17 -23.70
N SER A 83 15.46 7.40 -23.83
CA SER A 83 15.21 8.22 -25.01
C SER A 83 16.49 8.40 -25.82
N ILE A 84 16.39 8.27 -27.13
CA ILE A 84 17.50 8.51 -28.05
C ILE A 84 17.35 9.94 -28.57
N SER A 85 18.33 10.78 -28.27
CA SER A 85 18.45 12.12 -28.84
C SER A 85 19.65 12.15 -29.78
N TYR A 86 19.54 12.92 -30.85
CA TYR A 86 20.65 13.18 -31.75
C TYR A 86 21.24 14.53 -31.38
N ILE A 87 22.47 14.54 -30.85
CA ILE A 87 23.16 15.76 -30.41
C ILE A 87 24.32 16.07 -31.35
N THR A 88 24.73 17.32 -31.36
CA THR A 88 25.88 17.76 -32.15
C THR A 88 27.20 17.36 -31.48
N LEU A 89 28.31 17.36 -32.23
CA LEU A 89 29.64 17.10 -31.67
C LEU A 89 30.03 18.12 -30.59
N ASP A 90 29.60 19.39 -30.74
CA ASP A 90 29.88 20.45 -29.77
C ASP A 90 29.17 20.20 -28.43
N GLU A 91 27.92 19.74 -28.46
CA GLU A 91 27.16 19.35 -27.26
C GLU A 91 27.74 18.10 -26.60
N LEU A 92 28.17 17.11 -27.40
CA LEU A 92 28.82 15.90 -26.88
C LEU A 92 30.13 16.24 -26.15
N ASN A 93 30.91 17.18 -26.68
CA ASN A 93 32.14 17.65 -26.03
C ASN A 93 31.83 18.41 -24.73
N LYS A 94 30.78 19.23 -24.68
CA LYS A 94 30.34 19.91 -23.44
C LYS A 94 29.92 18.94 -22.33
N LEU A 95 29.33 17.79 -22.68
CA LEU A 95 28.95 16.76 -21.72
C LEU A 95 30.15 15.97 -21.17
N ASN A 96 31.25 15.87 -21.93
CA ASN A 96 32.43 15.08 -21.57
C ASN A 96 33.58 15.89 -20.94
N MET A 97 33.49 17.23 -20.89
CA MET A 97 34.57 18.03 -20.31
C MET A 97 34.47 18.05 -18.77
N PRO A 98 35.53 17.67 -18.03
CA PRO A 98 35.67 18.05 -16.63
C PRO A 98 35.74 19.57 -16.55
N SER A 99 35.14 20.17 -15.52
CA SER A 99 35.19 21.61 -15.25
C SER A 99 36.65 22.05 -15.03
N MET A 100 37.36 22.37 -16.11
CA MET A 100 38.71 22.91 -16.03
C MET A 100 38.62 24.41 -16.25
N GLU A 101 38.97 25.15 -15.20
CA GLU A 101 39.09 26.61 -15.20
C GLU A 101 39.94 27.08 -16.38
N SER A 102 39.49 28.18 -17.00
CA SER A 102 40.09 28.73 -18.19
C SER A 102 41.49 29.27 -17.92
N HIS A 103 42.51 28.66 -18.52
CA HIS A 103 43.72 29.39 -18.89
C HIS A 103 43.70 29.57 -20.41
N GLY A 104 43.52 30.83 -20.82
CA GLY A 104 43.58 31.21 -22.22
C GLY A 104 44.99 31.10 -22.75
N ASP A 105 45.13 30.50 -23.93
CA ASP A 105 46.15 30.91 -24.90
C ASP A 105 45.72 30.56 -26.33
N HIS A 106 46.22 31.36 -27.25
CA HIS A 106 45.89 31.54 -28.65
C HIS A 106 46.18 30.35 -29.57
N GLY A 107 45.45 30.22 -30.70
CA GLY A 107 45.89 29.32 -31.76
C GLY A 107 44.99 29.10 -32.98
N HIS A 108 44.93 30.09 -33.87
CA HIS A 108 44.95 29.96 -35.35
C HIS A 108 44.06 28.93 -36.10
N LYS A 109 43.12 29.49 -36.87
CA LYS A 109 42.88 29.26 -38.31
C LYS A 109 42.84 27.80 -38.82
N ARG A 110 41.64 27.24 -38.92
CA ARG A 110 41.18 26.45 -40.10
C ARG A 110 39.65 26.33 -40.10
N ALA A 111 38.96 27.29 -40.72
CA ALA A 111 37.49 27.33 -40.78
C ALA A 111 36.98 27.59 -42.22
N ALA A 112 37.65 27.00 -43.21
CA ALA A 112 37.27 27.14 -44.61
C ALA A 112 37.70 25.91 -45.41
N ASP A 113 37.14 24.75 -45.05
CA ASP A 113 36.86 23.62 -45.96
C ASP A 113 36.26 22.48 -45.14
N MET A 114 34.94 22.42 -45.05
CA MET A 114 34.21 21.17 -44.76
C MET A 114 32.74 21.40 -45.09
N MET A 115 32.29 20.74 -46.15
CA MET A 115 30.88 20.59 -46.49
C MET A 115 30.11 20.14 -45.24
N ASP A 116 29.10 20.92 -44.89
CA ASP A 116 28.29 20.83 -43.69
C ASP A 116 27.40 19.57 -43.69
N HIS A 117 28.00 18.42 -43.42
CA HIS A 117 27.28 17.31 -42.81
C HIS A 117 27.42 17.48 -41.30
N GLN A 118 26.47 18.17 -40.68
CA GLN A 118 26.33 18.23 -39.22
C GLN A 118 26.21 16.79 -38.69
N LYS A 119 27.36 16.20 -38.30
CA LYS A 119 27.41 14.84 -37.76
C LYS A 119 26.66 14.84 -36.44
N LEU A 120 25.47 14.26 -36.48
CA LEU A 120 24.62 14.02 -35.34
C LEU A 120 25.04 12.72 -34.68
N TYR A 121 25.41 12.80 -33.40
CA TYR A 121 25.79 11.67 -32.58
C TYR A 121 24.58 11.17 -31.81
N LYS A 122 24.39 9.85 -31.79
CA LYS A 122 23.35 9.21 -31.00
C LYS A 122 23.73 9.30 -29.52
N HIS A 123 22.96 10.04 -28.74
CA HIS A 123 23.13 10.15 -27.29
C HIS A 123 21.95 9.49 -26.58
N TYR A 124 22.26 8.66 -25.59
CA TYR A 124 21.27 7.95 -24.78
C TYR A 124 20.98 8.77 -23.53
N ASN A 125 19.79 9.36 -23.48
CA ASN A 125 19.32 10.11 -22.32
C ASN A 125 18.52 9.18 -21.41
N ILE A 126 18.92 9.12 -20.14
CA ILE A 126 18.15 8.46 -19.08
C ILE A 126 17.15 9.48 -18.55
N ALA A 127 15.86 9.19 -18.68
CA ALA A 127 14.83 10.04 -18.09
C ALA A 127 14.87 9.90 -16.56
N TYR A 128 15.40 10.93 -15.87
CA TYR A 128 15.58 10.91 -14.41
C TYR A 128 14.30 10.62 -13.62
N GLY A 129 13.12 11.02 -14.13
CA GLY A 129 11.83 10.67 -13.52
C GLY A 129 11.55 9.17 -13.51
N ASN A 130 11.85 8.47 -14.61
CA ASN A 130 11.68 7.03 -14.72
C ASN A 130 12.61 6.28 -13.73
N VAL A 131 13.84 6.77 -13.51
CA VAL A 131 14.76 6.18 -12.51
C VAL A 131 14.20 6.29 -11.08
N GLN A 132 13.56 7.40 -10.76
CA GLN A 132 12.90 7.55 -9.47
C GLN A 132 11.72 6.59 -9.33
N HIS A 133 10.88 6.44 -10.36
CA HIS A 133 9.80 5.45 -10.36
C HIS A 133 10.32 4.01 -10.25
N VAL A 134 11.39 3.65 -10.95
CA VAL A 134 12.05 2.33 -10.82
C VAL A 134 12.47 2.07 -9.37
N THR A 135 13.05 3.07 -8.71
CA THR A 135 13.46 2.97 -7.30
C THR A 135 12.25 2.76 -6.38
N MET A 136 11.18 3.53 -6.59
CA MET A 136 9.93 3.39 -5.84
C MET A 136 9.31 1.99 -6.02
N TYR A 137 9.15 1.51 -7.26
CA TYR A 137 8.60 0.19 -7.53
C TYR A 137 9.47 -0.94 -6.96
N SER A 138 10.79 -0.80 -7.01
CA SER A 138 11.72 -1.76 -6.40
C SER A 138 11.47 -1.92 -4.90
N ALA A 139 11.24 -0.83 -4.16
CA ALA A 139 10.95 -0.89 -2.73
C ALA A 139 9.65 -1.67 -2.44
N PHE A 140 8.59 -1.44 -3.22
CA PHE A 140 7.33 -2.19 -3.08
C PHE A 140 7.47 -3.68 -3.46
N ILE A 141 8.27 -4.01 -4.49
CA ILE A 141 8.56 -5.40 -4.86
C ILE A 141 9.26 -6.14 -3.73
N ILE A 142 10.32 -5.55 -3.15
CA ILE A 142 11.06 -6.17 -2.05
C ILE A 142 10.14 -6.37 -0.84
N GLY A 143 9.30 -5.39 -0.52
CA GLY A 143 8.31 -5.53 0.56
C GLY A 143 7.31 -6.67 0.30
N ALA A 144 6.77 -6.77 -0.91
CA ALA A 144 5.84 -7.83 -1.29
C ALA A 144 6.48 -9.23 -1.25
N ILE A 145 7.75 -9.37 -1.66
CA ILE A 145 8.49 -10.63 -1.55
C ILE A 145 8.62 -11.05 -0.09
N VAL A 146 8.96 -10.12 0.82
CA VAL A 146 9.05 -10.42 2.25
C VAL A 146 7.70 -10.84 2.83
N GLU A 147 6.60 -10.17 2.48
CA GLU A 147 5.23 -10.58 2.86
C GLU A 147 4.95 -12.03 2.42
N ILE A 148 5.31 -12.38 1.17
CA ILE A 148 5.16 -13.75 0.63
C ILE A 148 6.03 -14.75 1.41
N MET A 149 7.28 -14.42 1.72
CA MET A 149 8.18 -15.29 2.48
C MET A 149 7.66 -15.58 3.89
N VAL A 150 7.19 -14.54 4.59
CA VAL A 150 6.57 -14.67 5.92
C VAL A 150 5.33 -15.57 5.84
N HIS A 151 4.51 -15.41 4.80
CA HIS A 151 3.33 -16.25 4.59
C HIS A 151 3.67 -17.75 4.44
N HIS A 152 4.74 -18.08 3.72
CA HIS A 152 5.16 -19.48 3.49
C HIS A 152 5.95 -20.08 4.66
N GLY A 153 6.09 -19.36 5.77
CA GLY A 153 6.67 -19.90 7.00
C GLY A 153 8.19 -19.77 7.08
N VAL A 154 8.81 -18.87 6.31
CA VAL A 154 10.22 -18.51 6.50
C VAL A 154 10.37 -17.80 7.86
N ASP A 155 11.32 -18.26 8.67
CA ASP A 155 11.55 -17.70 10.01
C ASP A 155 12.27 -16.35 9.90
N LEU A 156 11.49 -15.26 9.98
CA LEU A 156 11.95 -13.89 9.91
C LEU A 156 11.57 -13.13 11.20
N PRO A 157 12.27 -12.03 11.53
CA PRO A 157 11.96 -11.21 12.70
C PRO A 157 10.48 -10.83 12.78
N LYS A 158 9.93 -10.88 13.99
CA LYS A 158 8.54 -10.46 14.23
C LYS A 158 8.35 -9.01 13.76
N LYS A 159 7.23 -8.76 13.08
CA LYS A 159 6.85 -7.46 12.51
C LYS A 159 7.67 -6.98 11.29
N ILE A 160 8.48 -7.85 10.67
CA ILE A 160 9.25 -7.46 9.48
C ILE A 160 8.34 -6.93 8.35
N GLU A 161 7.14 -7.47 8.18
CA GLU A 161 6.15 -6.99 7.20
C GLU A 161 5.81 -5.50 7.42
N TYR A 162 5.69 -5.06 8.67
CA TYR A 162 5.44 -3.64 8.98
C TYR A 162 6.65 -2.78 8.64
N ALA A 163 7.87 -3.25 8.96
CA ALA A 163 9.09 -2.53 8.64
C ALA A 163 9.27 -2.36 7.14
N MET A 164 8.96 -3.39 6.35
CA MET A 164 9.01 -3.33 4.89
C MET A 164 7.99 -2.33 4.32
N GLY A 165 6.76 -2.32 4.84
CA GLY A 165 5.75 -1.33 4.44
C GLY A 165 6.17 0.11 4.78
N ILE A 166 6.70 0.33 5.99
CA ILE A 166 7.23 1.63 6.42
C ILE A 166 8.36 2.07 5.49
N MET A 167 9.28 1.16 5.15
CA MET A 167 10.39 1.45 4.26
C MET A 167 9.91 1.81 2.85
N ALA A 168 8.95 1.08 2.29
CA ALA A 168 8.39 1.39 0.96
C ALA A 168 7.76 2.79 0.90
N PHE A 169 6.88 3.13 1.87
CA PHE A 169 6.29 4.47 1.95
C PHE A 169 7.34 5.57 2.23
N SER A 170 8.41 5.25 2.96
CA SER A 170 9.48 6.21 3.25
C SER A 170 10.33 6.52 2.00
N VAL A 171 10.64 5.50 1.18
CA VAL A 171 11.30 5.67 -0.12
C VAL A 171 10.45 6.52 -1.05
N GLU A 172 9.14 6.24 -1.11
CA GLU A 172 8.18 7.04 -1.86
C GLU A 172 8.19 8.51 -1.41
N ALA A 173 8.05 8.77 -0.11
CA ALA A 173 8.06 10.14 0.45
C ALA A 173 9.34 10.90 0.08
N PHE A 174 10.49 10.25 0.21
CA PHE A 174 11.78 10.86 -0.06
C PHE A 174 11.94 11.23 -1.54
N LEU A 175 11.57 10.33 -2.44
CA LEU A 175 11.65 10.58 -3.88
C LEU A 175 10.73 11.74 -4.31
N PHE A 176 9.48 11.76 -3.83
CA PHE A 176 8.54 12.85 -4.14
C PHE A 176 9.01 14.21 -3.60
N ALA A 177 9.64 14.26 -2.43
CA ALA A 177 10.10 15.51 -1.84
C ALA A 177 11.17 16.22 -2.69
N PHE A 178 12.05 15.47 -3.36
CA PHE A 178 13.16 16.05 -4.12
C PHE A 178 12.92 16.17 -5.63
N HIS A 179 11.82 15.62 -6.16
CA HIS A 179 11.49 15.66 -7.59
C HIS A 179 10.88 16.98 -8.09
N LEU A 180 10.58 17.93 -7.20
CA LEU A 180 9.73 19.09 -7.51
C LEU A 180 10.48 20.37 -7.89
N HIS A 181 11.81 20.39 -7.88
CA HIS A 181 12.58 21.59 -8.15
C HIS A 181 12.43 22.07 -9.61
N GLY A 182 12.20 23.37 -9.78
CA GLY A 182 12.15 24.02 -11.10
C GLY A 182 10.84 23.91 -11.86
N ARG A 183 9.72 23.55 -11.19
CA ARG A 183 8.39 23.49 -11.79
C ARG A 183 7.50 24.68 -11.41
N ASP A 184 6.35 24.79 -12.07
CA ASP A 184 5.39 25.84 -11.79
C ASP A 184 4.87 25.78 -10.33
N PRO A 185 4.49 26.93 -9.73
CA PRO A 185 4.08 27.00 -8.32
C PRO A 185 2.94 26.06 -7.93
N LEU A 186 1.90 25.95 -8.77
CA LEU A 186 0.78 25.04 -8.50
C LEU A 186 1.20 23.57 -8.57
N ASP A 187 2.04 23.20 -9.55
CA ASP A 187 2.54 21.83 -9.70
C ASP A 187 3.34 21.40 -8.47
N VAL A 188 4.25 22.27 -8.00
CA VAL A 188 4.98 22.05 -6.74
C VAL A 188 4.01 21.90 -5.57
N HIS A 189 3.05 22.82 -5.42
CA HIS A 189 2.13 22.83 -4.29
C HIS A 189 1.30 21.56 -4.19
N VAL A 190 0.68 21.11 -5.29
CA VAL A 190 -0.18 19.93 -5.28
C VAL A 190 0.60 18.65 -4.98
N HIS A 191 1.86 18.55 -5.40
CA HIS A 191 2.73 17.43 -5.06
C HIS A 191 3.25 17.52 -3.62
N VAL A 192 3.50 18.70 -3.06
CA VAL A 192 3.84 18.85 -1.63
C VAL A 192 2.68 18.38 -0.74
N LEU A 193 1.43 18.67 -1.13
CA LEU A 193 0.25 18.13 -0.42
C LEU A 193 0.22 16.59 -0.47
N LEU A 194 0.62 15.98 -1.59
CA LEU A 194 0.77 14.52 -1.68
C LEU A 194 1.85 14.00 -0.71
N VAL A 195 2.98 14.69 -0.59
CA VAL A 195 4.05 14.34 0.37
C VAL A 195 3.53 14.35 1.80
N TYR A 196 2.67 15.32 2.18
CA TYR A 196 2.03 15.31 3.50
C TYR A 196 1.13 14.10 3.72
N ALA A 197 0.39 13.66 2.70
CA ALA A 197 -0.42 12.46 2.78
C ALA A 197 0.45 11.20 2.98
N ILE A 198 1.58 11.09 2.27
CA ILE A 198 2.52 9.97 2.43
C ILE A 198 3.14 9.99 3.83
N PHE A 199 3.55 11.16 4.33
CA PHE A 199 4.11 11.28 5.68
C PHE A 199 3.10 10.87 6.76
N GLY A 200 1.83 11.25 6.61
CA GLY A 200 0.75 10.75 7.47
C GLY A 200 0.61 9.23 7.43
N CYS A 201 0.72 8.63 6.24
CA CYS A 201 0.71 7.17 6.08
C CYS A 201 1.87 6.51 6.84
N VAL A 202 3.10 7.03 6.71
CA VAL A 202 4.28 6.54 7.42
C VAL A 202 4.09 6.63 8.94
N ILE A 203 3.62 7.77 9.47
CA ILE A 203 3.36 7.93 10.91
C ILE A 203 2.39 6.86 11.41
N PHE A 204 1.25 6.71 10.73
CA PHE A 204 0.24 5.76 11.16
C PHE A 204 0.67 4.30 10.96
N ALA A 205 1.50 3.99 9.97
CA ALA A 205 2.13 2.69 9.82
C ALA A 205 3.11 2.39 10.97
N CYS A 206 3.90 3.38 11.42
CA CYS A 206 4.75 3.26 12.60
C CYS A 206 3.93 3.04 13.88
N LEU A 207 2.85 3.80 14.07
CA LEU A 207 1.94 3.63 15.21
C LEU A 207 1.26 2.25 15.20
N GLU A 208 0.84 1.79 14.04
CA GLU A 208 0.28 0.46 13.83
C GLU A 208 1.30 -0.65 14.16
N ALA A 209 2.55 -0.49 13.73
CA ALA A 209 3.64 -1.39 14.06
C ALA A 209 3.96 -1.40 15.56
N TYR A 210 3.87 -0.24 16.23
CA TYR A 210 4.06 -0.11 17.68
C TYR A 210 2.98 -0.87 18.45
N ASN A 211 1.70 -0.56 18.18
CA ASN A 211 0.56 -1.21 18.84
C ASN A 211 -0.49 -1.70 17.82
N PRO A 212 -0.34 -2.94 17.31
CA PRO A 212 -1.25 -3.50 16.30
C PRO A 212 -2.66 -3.81 16.84
N ARG A 213 -2.90 -3.67 18.15
CA ARG A 213 -4.23 -3.87 18.75
C ARG A 213 -5.10 -2.61 18.68
N GLN A 214 -4.51 -1.46 18.39
CA GLN A 214 -5.25 -0.20 18.29
C GLN A 214 -5.76 -0.01 16.85
N ILE A 215 -7.06 -0.25 16.64
CA ILE A 215 -7.70 -0.12 15.33
C ILE A 215 -7.56 1.27 14.69
N LEU A 216 -7.53 2.33 15.50
CA LEU A 216 -7.40 3.70 15.00
C LEU A 216 -6.10 3.90 14.22
N TYR A 217 -5.04 3.18 14.56
CA TYR A 217 -3.78 3.30 13.82
C TYR A 217 -3.88 2.70 12.42
N THR A 218 -4.51 1.53 12.30
CA THR A 218 -4.82 0.91 11.00
C THR A 218 -5.75 1.81 10.17
N TYR A 219 -6.80 2.38 10.77
CA TYR A 219 -7.71 3.30 10.06
C TYR A 219 -7.03 4.61 9.64
N GLY A 220 -6.10 5.14 10.43
CA GLY A 220 -5.30 6.29 10.03
C GLY A 220 -4.43 5.99 8.82
N ARG A 221 -3.74 4.83 8.80
CA ARG A 221 -2.96 4.40 7.63
C ARG A 221 -3.84 4.26 6.38
N ILE A 222 -5.03 3.67 6.53
CA ILE A 222 -6.01 3.53 5.45
C ILE A 222 -6.48 4.89 4.95
N LEU A 223 -6.83 5.82 5.85
CA LEU A 223 -7.24 7.18 5.50
C LEU A 223 -6.18 7.87 4.63
N PHE A 224 -4.92 7.87 5.07
CA PHE A 224 -3.84 8.51 4.34
C PHE A 224 -3.51 7.81 3.01
N THR A 225 -3.74 6.50 2.92
CA THR A 225 -3.59 5.78 1.65
C THR A 225 -4.72 6.14 0.66
N ILE A 226 -5.98 6.22 1.11
CA ILE A 226 -7.09 6.70 0.27
C ILE A 226 -6.88 8.16 -0.13
N LEU A 227 -6.36 8.98 0.79
CA LEU A 227 -6.04 10.37 0.52
C LEU A 227 -5.00 10.50 -0.59
N GLN A 228 -3.89 9.74 -0.53
CA GLN A 228 -2.93 9.67 -1.63
C GLN A 228 -3.63 9.32 -2.95
N GLY A 229 -4.44 8.25 -2.96
CA GLY A 229 -5.06 7.77 -4.18
C GLY A 229 -6.05 8.76 -4.80
N THR A 230 -6.95 9.32 -4.00
CA THR A 230 -7.91 10.34 -4.48
C THR A 230 -7.21 11.65 -4.87
N TRP A 231 -6.12 12.00 -4.18
CA TRP A 231 -5.34 13.19 -4.51
C TRP A 231 -4.56 13.02 -5.82
N PHE A 232 -4.00 11.84 -6.09
CA PHE A 232 -3.41 11.52 -7.40
C PHE A 232 -4.40 11.78 -8.54
N TYR A 233 -5.66 11.38 -8.40
CA TYR A 233 -6.71 11.71 -9.36
C TYR A 233 -6.90 13.23 -9.50
N GLN A 234 -7.01 13.95 -8.38
CA GLN A 234 -7.20 15.40 -8.39
C GLN A 234 -6.03 16.11 -9.07
N VAL A 235 -4.78 15.73 -8.77
CA VAL A 235 -3.57 16.27 -9.41
C VAL A 235 -3.56 15.97 -10.90
N GLY A 236 -3.89 14.72 -11.29
CA GLY A 236 -3.99 14.32 -12.68
C GLY A 236 -4.95 15.22 -13.47
N PHE A 237 -6.14 15.48 -12.93
CA PHE A 237 -7.11 16.35 -13.59
C PHE A 237 -6.75 17.84 -13.56
N MET A 238 -6.08 18.32 -12.50
CA MET A 238 -5.63 19.71 -12.40
C MET A 238 -4.53 20.03 -13.41
N LEU A 239 -3.55 19.13 -13.57
CA LEU A 239 -2.38 19.36 -14.43
C LEU A 239 -2.59 18.87 -15.87
N TYR A 240 -3.46 17.87 -16.07
CA TYR A 240 -3.69 17.23 -17.37
C TYR A 240 -5.20 17.07 -17.65
N PRO A 241 -5.95 18.18 -17.81
CA PRO A 241 -7.38 18.11 -18.09
C PRO A 241 -7.65 17.29 -19.37
N PRO A 242 -8.63 16.36 -19.37
CA PRO A 242 -8.90 15.47 -20.50
C PRO A 242 -9.63 16.16 -21.67
N THR A 243 -9.89 17.46 -21.54
CA THR A 243 -10.70 18.24 -22.48
C THR A 243 -10.00 19.57 -22.76
N ASP A 244 -10.10 20.05 -24.00
CA ASP A 244 -9.58 21.35 -24.43
C ASP A 244 -10.46 22.54 -23.98
N ASN A 245 -11.47 22.30 -23.13
CA ASN A 245 -12.36 23.36 -22.66
C ASN A 245 -11.58 24.30 -21.72
N PRO A 246 -11.44 25.59 -22.08
CA PRO A 246 -10.65 26.55 -21.29
C PRO A 246 -11.15 26.70 -19.84
N ALA A 247 -12.43 26.44 -19.57
CA ALA A 247 -13.00 26.52 -18.23
C ALA A 247 -12.45 25.45 -17.26
N LEU A 248 -11.89 24.35 -17.78
CA LEU A 248 -11.30 23.26 -16.98
C LEU A 248 -9.78 23.36 -16.86
N HIS A 249 -9.16 24.33 -17.54
CA HIS A 249 -7.71 24.53 -17.52
C HIS A 249 -7.31 25.37 -16.31
N TRP A 250 -6.47 24.79 -15.47
CA TRP A 250 -5.92 25.47 -14.31
C TRP A 250 -4.74 26.34 -14.75
N ASP A 251 -4.68 27.55 -14.22
CA ASP A 251 -3.53 28.45 -14.37
C ASP A 251 -2.51 28.12 -13.27
N LEU A 252 -1.37 27.54 -13.66
CA LEU A 252 -0.37 27.03 -12.73
C LEU A 252 0.42 28.12 -11.99
N SER A 253 0.35 29.37 -12.48
CA SER A 253 1.05 30.52 -11.91
C SER A 253 0.18 31.31 -10.91
N LYS A 254 -1.16 31.17 -10.99
CA LYS A 254 -2.08 31.94 -10.16
C LYS A 254 -2.13 31.44 -8.72
N HIS A 255 -1.86 32.35 -7.79
CA HIS A 255 -1.99 32.08 -6.36
C HIS A 255 -3.41 31.65 -5.94
N ALA A 256 -4.46 32.19 -6.57
CA ALA A 256 -5.84 31.78 -6.28
C ALA A 256 -6.07 30.28 -6.49
N ASN A 257 -5.43 29.69 -7.51
CA ASN A 257 -5.54 28.26 -7.81
C ASN A 257 -4.84 27.41 -6.75
N ILE A 258 -3.72 27.89 -6.19
CA ILE A 258 -3.03 27.27 -5.05
C ILE A 258 -3.93 27.23 -3.82
N MET A 259 -4.63 28.33 -3.52
CA MET A 259 -5.58 28.38 -2.41
C MET A 259 -6.74 27.41 -2.62
N ILE A 260 -7.34 27.40 -3.81
CA ILE A 260 -8.46 26.48 -4.12
C ILE A 260 -7.99 25.02 -4.04
N ALA A 261 -6.79 24.69 -4.56
CA ALA A 261 -6.23 23.35 -4.43
C ALA A 261 -6.09 22.92 -2.96
N THR A 262 -5.66 23.82 -2.08
CA THR A 262 -5.59 23.57 -0.63
C THR A 262 -6.97 23.30 -0.04
N VAL A 263 -7.98 24.07 -0.44
CA VAL A 263 -9.37 23.85 -0.03
C VAL A 263 -9.89 22.49 -0.51
N CYS A 264 -9.63 22.13 -1.78
CA CYS A 264 -9.95 20.81 -2.32
C CYS A 264 -9.31 19.69 -1.49
N TYR A 265 -8.04 19.83 -1.12
CA TYR A 265 -7.34 18.84 -0.29
C TYR A 265 -8.03 18.63 1.06
N CYS A 266 -8.41 19.71 1.75
CA CYS A 266 -9.15 19.64 3.02
C CYS A 266 -10.50 18.92 2.84
N TRP A 267 -11.22 19.19 1.75
CA TRP A 267 -12.47 18.49 1.45
C TRP A 267 -12.27 17.00 1.21
N HIS A 268 -11.20 16.59 0.53
CA HIS A 268 -10.87 15.17 0.40
C HIS A 268 -10.71 14.51 1.78
N VAL A 269 -9.95 15.13 2.69
CA VAL A 269 -9.77 14.60 4.06
C VAL A 269 -11.11 14.44 4.78
N ILE A 270 -11.97 15.47 4.75
CA ILE A 270 -13.29 15.43 5.40
C ILE A 270 -14.16 14.32 4.80
N LEU A 271 -14.26 14.25 3.48
CA LEU A 271 -15.09 13.27 2.78
C LEU A 271 -14.60 11.84 3.02
N ILE A 272 -13.28 11.61 3.06
CA ILE A 272 -12.70 10.30 3.37
C ILE A 272 -13.04 9.88 4.81
N ILE A 273 -12.94 10.79 5.78
CA ILE A 273 -13.31 10.50 7.18
C ILE A 273 -14.79 10.10 7.27
N VAL A 274 -15.67 10.86 6.63
CA VAL A 274 -17.12 10.56 6.59
C VAL A 274 -17.37 9.20 5.92
N ALA A 275 -16.70 8.92 4.81
CA ALA A 275 -16.82 7.65 4.09
C ALA A 275 -16.35 6.46 4.92
N LEU A 276 -15.22 6.58 5.62
CA LEU A 276 -14.69 5.54 6.52
C LEU A 276 -15.62 5.30 7.71
N PHE A 277 -16.20 6.35 8.28
CA PHE A 277 -17.19 6.21 9.35
C PHE A 277 -18.44 5.47 8.86
N PHE A 278 -18.97 5.87 7.70
CA PHE A 278 -20.12 5.22 7.08
C PHE A 278 -19.82 3.75 6.74
N GLN A 279 -18.63 3.46 6.19
CA GLN A 279 -18.18 2.11 5.88
C GLN A 279 -18.11 1.23 7.13
N PHE A 280 -17.51 1.72 8.22
CA PHE A 280 -17.47 0.99 9.48
C PHE A 280 -18.87 0.74 10.07
N TRP A 281 -19.72 1.77 10.06
CA TRP A 281 -21.12 1.65 10.49
C TRP A 281 -21.89 0.60 9.66
N PHE A 282 -21.73 0.64 8.34
CA PHE A 282 -22.37 -0.29 7.42
C PHE A 282 -21.95 -1.73 7.70
N VAL A 283 -20.64 -1.98 7.83
CA VAL A 283 -20.11 -3.31 8.17
C VAL A 283 -20.70 -3.81 9.50
N LYS A 284 -20.69 -2.98 10.54
CA LYS A 284 -21.30 -3.32 11.84
C LYS A 284 -22.79 -3.66 11.69
N ARG A 285 -23.53 -2.89 10.88
CA ARG A 285 -24.97 -3.07 10.65
C ARG A 285 -25.29 -4.36 9.90
N VAL A 286 -24.50 -4.70 8.88
CA VAL A 286 -24.63 -5.95 8.11
C VAL A 286 -24.29 -7.15 8.99
N MET A 287 -23.21 -7.05 9.77
CA MET A 287 -22.78 -8.13 10.67
C MET A 287 -23.74 -8.34 11.85
N ASN A 288 -24.55 -7.35 12.23
CA ASN A 288 -25.62 -7.51 13.25
C ASN A 288 -26.82 -8.36 12.74
N GLY A 289 -26.95 -8.66 11.45
CA GLY A 289 -28.02 -9.51 10.91
C GLY A 289 -27.71 -11.01 10.92
N SER A 290 -28.72 -11.87 10.76
CA SER A 290 -28.61 -13.37 10.76
C SER A 290 -27.64 -13.98 9.72
N ARG A 291 -27.08 -13.19 8.79
CA ARG A 291 -26.04 -13.65 7.83
C ARG A 291 -24.63 -13.81 8.47
N TYR A 292 -24.49 -13.50 9.75
CA TYR A 292 -23.22 -13.56 10.50
C TYR A 292 -22.65 -14.97 10.69
N SER A 293 -23.50 -16.01 10.75
CA SER A 293 -23.05 -17.39 11.00
C SER A 293 -22.13 -17.93 9.89
N ILE A 294 -22.39 -17.55 8.62
CA ILE A 294 -21.60 -17.99 7.46
C ILE A 294 -20.23 -17.33 7.45
N LEU A 295 -20.14 -16.04 7.81
CA LEU A 295 -18.86 -15.31 7.80
C LEU A 295 -17.91 -15.81 8.90
N ASN A 296 -18.45 -16.13 10.08
CA ASN A 296 -17.64 -16.70 11.19
C ASN A 296 -17.04 -18.07 10.85
N CYS A 297 -17.80 -18.95 10.20
CA CYS A 297 -17.31 -20.27 9.81
C CYS A 297 -16.13 -20.15 8.82
N VAL A 298 -16.27 -19.26 7.83
CA VAL A 298 -15.23 -18.98 6.84
C VAL A 298 -13.97 -18.38 7.50
N ASP A 299 -14.15 -17.46 8.43
CA ASP A 299 -13.04 -16.77 9.07
C ASP A 299 -12.31 -17.64 10.10
N ASP A 300 -13.00 -18.49 10.85
CA ASP A 300 -12.33 -19.45 11.74
C ASP A 300 -11.48 -20.45 10.93
N GLU A 301 -11.96 -20.90 9.75
CA GLU A 301 -11.17 -21.73 8.85
C GLU A 301 -9.98 -21.01 8.21
N CYS A 302 -10.11 -19.72 7.88
CA CYS A 302 -9.08 -18.93 7.19
C CYS A 302 -8.03 -18.33 8.14
N PHE A 303 -8.45 -17.91 9.33
CA PHE A 303 -7.63 -17.18 10.30
C PHE A 303 -7.31 -17.98 11.58
N GLY A 304 -7.74 -19.24 11.69
CA GLY A 304 -7.27 -20.14 12.75
C GLY A 304 -5.75 -20.11 12.81
N ASP A 305 -5.19 -19.68 13.94
CA ASP A 305 -3.74 -19.51 14.07
C ASP A 305 -3.08 -20.87 13.77
N ARG A 306 -2.26 -20.92 12.72
CA ARG A 306 -1.54 -22.15 12.35
C ARG A 306 -0.64 -22.63 13.51
N ARG A 307 -0.28 -21.73 14.43
CA ARG A 307 0.37 -22.06 15.71
C ARG A 307 -0.58 -22.67 16.75
N GLU A 308 -1.82 -22.20 16.88
CA GLU A 308 -2.80 -22.85 17.77
C GLU A 308 -3.17 -24.23 17.23
N MET A 309 -3.34 -24.40 15.91
CA MET A 309 -3.59 -25.72 15.34
C MET A 309 -2.39 -26.67 15.47
N LYS A 310 -1.15 -26.17 15.37
CA LYS A 310 0.05 -26.98 15.67
C LYS A 310 0.16 -27.29 17.17
N PHE A 311 -0.17 -26.36 18.05
CA PHE A 311 -0.14 -26.58 19.50
C PHE A 311 -1.22 -27.57 19.94
N LEU A 312 -2.43 -27.47 19.37
CA LEU A 312 -3.51 -28.44 19.56
C LEU A 312 -3.19 -29.81 18.94
N ALA A 313 -2.52 -29.84 17.78
CA ALA A 313 -2.05 -31.09 17.18
C ALA A 313 -0.90 -31.74 17.97
N LEU A 314 -0.09 -30.93 18.68
CA LEU A 314 0.96 -31.41 19.57
C LEU A 314 0.41 -31.86 20.93
N ASP A 315 -0.56 -31.13 21.51
CA ASP A 315 -1.29 -31.54 22.72
C ASP A 315 -2.07 -32.84 22.52
N THR A 316 -2.60 -33.07 21.31
CA THR A 316 -3.30 -34.32 20.97
C THR A 316 -2.34 -35.46 20.63
N SER A 317 -1.10 -35.18 20.21
CA SER A 317 -0.08 -36.22 20.00
C SER A 317 0.64 -36.63 21.27
N ASP A 318 0.67 -35.78 22.31
CA ASP A 318 1.25 -36.09 23.62
C ASP A 318 0.24 -36.77 24.57
N SER A 319 -1.04 -36.85 24.21
CA SER A 319 -2.09 -37.51 25.02
C SER A 319 -2.36 -38.97 24.64
N ASP A 320 -1.72 -39.50 23.60
CA ASP A 320 -1.91 -40.88 23.12
C ASP A 320 -0.70 -41.77 23.48
N ASP A 321 -0.29 -41.78 24.75
CA ASP A 321 0.27 -43.00 25.33
C ASP A 321 0.06 -43.03 26.85
N SER A 322 -0.52 -44.13 27.34
CA SER A 322 -0.76 -44.48 28.75
C SER A 322 -1.80 -43.67 29.56
N THR A 323 -3.09 -44.03 29.46
CA THR A 323 -3.85 -44.61 30.60
C THR A 323 -5.29 -44.93 30.19
N PHE A 324 -5.55 -46.21 30.07
CA PHE A 324 -6.86 -46.80 30.13
C PHE A 324 -7.37 -46.69 31.57
N GLU A 325 -8.31 -45.79 31.89
CA GLU A 325 -9.35 -45.98 32.92
C GLU A 325 -10.28 -44.76 33.12
N HIS A 326 -11.58 -45.06 33.15
CA HIS A 326 -12.69 -44.31 33.73
C HIS A 326 -12.93 -42.84 33.32
N THR A 327 -13.74 -42.62 32.27
CA THR A 327 -14.58 -41.42 32.16
C THR A 327 -16.00 -41.74 32.65
N VAL A 328 -16.32 -41.28 33.86
CA VAL A 328 -17.67 -41.33 34.45
C VAL A 328 -18.58 -40.33 33.72
N THR A 329 -19.58 -40.82 32.99
CA THR A 329 -20.68 -40.00 32.47
C THR A 329 -21.60 -39.52 33.60
N LYS A 330 -21.45 -38.28 34.06
CA LYS A 330 -22.44 -37.62 34.92
C LYS A 330 -23.69 -37.23 34.11
N GLN A 331 -24.75 -38.04 34.17
CA GLN A 331 -26.08 -37.65 33.68
C GLN A 331 -26.78 -36.76 34.72
N LYS A 332 -27.22 -35.57 34.31
CA LYS A 332 -28.14 -34.74 35.09
C LYS A 332 -29.58 -35.17 34.79
N LYS A 333 -30.30 -35.68 35.80
CA LYS A 333 -31.74 -35.94 35.73
C LYS A 333 -32.47 -35.00 36.72
N LYS A 334 -33.55 -34.37 36.26
CA LYS A 334 -34.43 -33.54 37.12
C LYS A 334 -35.43 -34.43 37.85
N ASP A 335 -35.70 -34.13 39.11
CA ASP A 335 -36.77 -34.76 39.87
C ASP A 335 -38.14 -34.12 39.57
N SER A 336 -39.21 -34.73 40.07
CA SER A 336 -40.61 -34.33 39.81
C SER A 336 -41.02 -33.00 40.45
N THR A 337 -40.10 -32.31 41.12
CA THR A 337 -40.30 -30.96 41.69
C THR A 337 -39.39 -29.90 41.04
N GLY A 338 -38.57 -30.29 40.06
CA GLY A 338 -37.88 -29.36 39.14
C GLY A 338 -36.48 -28.91 39.58
N ASN A 339 -35.91 -29.51 40.64
CA ASN A 339 -34.56 -29.18 41.10
C ASN A 339 -33.51 -30.17 40.53
N PHE A 340 -32.27 -29.69 40.39
CA PHE A 340 -31.14 -30.53 39.97
C PHE A 340 -30.50 -31.17 41.20
N VAL A 341 -30.51 -32.50 41.26
CA VAL A 341 -29.79 -33.29 42.27
C VAL A 341 -28.59 -33.97 41.60
N ILE A 342 -27.43 -33.90 42.24
CA ILE A 342 -26.23 -34.68 41.87
C ILE A 342 -26.20 -35.86 42.83
N THR A 343 -26.42 -37.07 42.33
CA THR A 343 -26.18 -38.30 43.08
C THR A 343 -24.78 -38.79 42.74
N ASP A 344 -23.90 -38.88 43.74
CA ASP A 344 -22.65 -39.61 43.62
C ASP A 344 -22.97 -41.08 43.93
N ASP A 345 -22.99 -41.92 42.90
CA ASP A 345 -22.97 -43.37 43.08
C ASP A 345 -21.51 -43.76 43.37
N ASN A 346 -21.17 -43.88 44.65
CA ASN A 346 -20.13 -44.79 45.14
C ASN A 346 -20.31 -44.98 46.65
N VAL A 347 -20.53 -46.25 47.03
CA VAL A 347 -20.46 -46.79 48.41
C VAL A 347 -19.06 -46.61 48.97
#